data_AF-A0A1L9WUK3-F1
#
_entry.id   AF-A0A1L9WUK3-F1
#
_cell.length_a   1.000
_cell.length_b   1.000
_cell.length_c   1.000
_cell.angle_alpha   90.00
_cell.angle_beta   90.00
_cell.angle_gamma   90.00
#
_symmetry.space_group_name_H-M   'P 1'
#
loop_
_entity.id
_entity.type
_entity.pdbx_description
1 polymer ?
#
loop_
_entity_poly.entity_id
_entity_poly.type
_entity_poly.pdbx_seq_one_letter_code
_entity_poly.pdbx_strand_id
1 'polypeptide(L)'
;MSSLGALWQKPTTRQLVTGAALLVLTAFYSPLTVLTLAPVYGTHGTHVFHAYGVAIVAAVGWFMKDHIQRLSGRKAVYFIPVVAFWIPTIQTFLFSSSSVLGNPVGPIFTEIAAYYPLVILSVACAGKLVQQVWI
;
A
#
# COMPACT_ATOMS: atom_id res chain seq x y z
N MET A 1 16.93 9.23 36.92
CA MET A 1 17.66 7.99 36.54
C MET A 1 16.79 7.16 35.60
N SER A 2 16.91 7.32 34.27
CA SER A 2 16.36 6.40 33.24
C SER A 2 16.67 6.80 31.78
N SER A 3 17.74 7.55 31.48
CA SER A 3 17.91 8.18 30.15
C SER A 3 19.06 7.67 29.28
N LEU A 4 19.89 6.72 29.74
CA LEU A 4 21.02 6.22 28.94
C LEU A 4 20.69 4.97 28.11
N GLY A 5 19.70 4.18 28.52
CA GLY A 5 19.26 2.99 27.78
C GLY A 5 18.45 3.30 26.51
N ALA A 6 17.87 4.50 26.42
CA ALA A 6 17.12 4.94 25.24
C ALA A 6 18.04 5.32 24.07
N LEU A 7 19.30 5.71 24.34
CA LEU A 7 20.28 6.11 23.33
C LEU A 7 20.93 4.92 22.59
N TRP A 8 20.66 3.69 23.03
CA TRP A 8 21.19 2.45 22.47
C TRP A 8 20.06 1.43 22.20
N GLN A 9 18.91 1.88 21.68
CA GLN A 9 17.98 0.94 21.06
C GLN A 9 18.61 0.45 19.76
N LYS A 10 19.20 -0.75 19.80
CA LYS A 10 19.65 -1.43 18.58
C LYS A 10 18.48 -1.47 17.58
N PRO A 11 18.74 -1.22 16.28
CA PRO A 11 17.79 -1.52 15.23
C PRO A 11 17.25 -2.92 15.46
N THR A 12 15.97 -3.05 15.78
CA THR A 12 15.45 -4.39 16.03
C THR A 12 15.29 -5.01 14.66
N THR A 13 16.13 -5.98 14.27
CA THR A 13 16.07 -6.69 12.98
C THR A 13 14.64 -7.07 12.60
N ARG A 14 13.82 -7.41 13.59
CA ARG A 14 12.38 -7.64 13.47
C ARG A 14 11.60 -6.50 12.82
N GLN A 15 11.85 -5.24 13.16
CA GLN A 15 11.18 -4.07 12.57
C GLN A 15 11.53 -3.90 11.09
N LEU A 16 12.81 -4.06 10.74
CA LEU A 16 13.27 -4.01 9.35
C LEU A 16 12.69 -5.16 8.53
N VAL A 17 12.72 -6.39 9.06
CA VAL A 17 12.11 -7.56 8.42
C VAL A 17 10.60 -7.35 8.24
N THR A 18 9.92 -6.80 9.25
CA THR A 18 8.48 -6.49 9.16
C THR A 18 8.22 -5.46 8.06
N GLY A 19 8.95 -4.34 8.05
CA GLY A 19 8.82 -3.32 7.00
C GLY A 19 9.08 -3.86 5.60
N ALA A 20 10.14 -4.67 5.44
CA ALA A 20 10.45 -5.34 4.19
C ALA A 20 9.32 -6.30 3.76
N ALA A 21 8.78 -7.09 4.68
CA ALA A 21 7.67 -8.00 4.40
C ALA A 21 6.41 -7.26 3.90
N LEU A 22 6.10 -6.09 4.48
CA LEU A 22 4.98 -5.25 4.02
C LEU A 22 5.21 -4.75 2.59
N LEU A 23 6.43 -4.32 2.25
CA LEU A 23 6.77 -3.89 0.90
C LEU A 23 6.78 -5.05 -0.10
N VAL A 24 7.25 -6.23 0.30
CA VAL A 24 7.19 -7.45 -0.52
C VAL A 24 5.75 -7.84 -0.80
N LEU A 25 4.86 -7.78 0.19
CA LEU A 25 3.43 -8.02 0.01
C LEU A 25 2.85 -7.05 -1.04
N THR A 26 3.12 -5.76 -0.91
CA THR A 26 2.68 -4.75 -1.88
C THR A 26 3.25 -5.02 -3.27
N ALA A 27 4.55 -5.36 -3.36
CA ALA A 27 5.20 -5.68 -4.63
C ALA A 27 4.63 -6.95 -5.28
N PHE A 28 4.22 -7.94 -4.50
CA PHE A 28 3.57 -9.15 -5.00
C PHE A 28 2.18 -8.84 -5.58
N TYR A 29 1.41 -7.97 -4.94
CA TYR A 29 0.10 -7.54 -5.46
C TYR A 29 0.18 -6.65 -6.70
N SER A 30 1.29 -5.93 -6.93
CA SER A 30 1.46 -5.01 -8.07
C SER A 30 1.23 -5.67 -9.44
N PRO A 31 1.95 -6.75 -9.82
CA PRO A 31 1.69 -7.43 -11.09
C PRO A 31 0.33 -8.13 -11.10
N LEU A 32 -0.17 -8.58 -9.94
CA LEU A 32 -1.48 -9.24 -9.86
C LEU A 32 -2.62 -8.28 -10.22
N THR A 33 -2.59 -7.03 -9.73
CA THR A 33 -3.61 -6.04 -10.09
C THR A 33 -3.57 -5.70 -11.57
N VAL A 34 -2.38 -5.56 -12.17
CA VAL A 34 -2.27 -5.34 -13.61
C VAL A 34 -2.86 -6.52 -14.40
N LEU A 35 -2.53 -7.75 -14.00
CA LEU A 35 -3.04 -8.96 -14.67
C LEU A 35 -4.56 -9.12 -14.54
N THR A 36 -5.17 -8.70 -13.43
CA THR A 36 -6.63 -8.77 -13.26
C THR A 36 -7.37 -7.63 -13.96
N LEU A 37 -6.79 -6.43 -14.02
CA LEU A 37 -7.42 -5.26 -14.66
C LEU A 37 -7.26 -5.26 -16.19
N ALA A 38 -6.14 -5.77 -16.72
CA ALA A 38 -5.85 -5.78 -18.15
C ALA A 38 -6.95 -6.41 -19.03
N PRO A 39 -7.54 -7.58 -18.70
CA PRO A 39 -8.62 -8.15 -19.52
C PRO A 39 -9.94 -7.40 -19.41
N VAL A 40 -10.17 -6.62 -18.35
CA VAL A 40 -11.43 -5.89 -18.12
C VAL A 40 -11.38 -4.50 -18.75
N TYR A 41 -10.25 -3.81 -18.63
CA TYR A 41 -10.12 -2.40 -19.02
C TYR A 41 -9.08 -2.16 -20.12
N GLY A 42 -8.38 -3.19 -20.58
CA GLY A 42 -7.33 -3.11 -21.60
C GLY A 42 -5.92 -2.95 -20.99
N THR A 43 -4.93 -3.47 -21.71
CA THR A 43 -3.54 -3.54 -21.27
C THR A 43 -2.89 -2.17 -21.15
N HIS A 44 -2.91 -1.36 -22.23
CA HIS A 44 -2.16 -0.12 -22.30
C HIS A 44 -2.52 0.86 -21.17
N GLY A 45 -3.82 1.15 -21.00
CA GLY A 45 -4.29 2.05 -19.93
C GLY A 45 -3.95 1.52 -18.54
N THR A 46 -4.19 0.23 -18.29
CA THR A 46 -3.90 -0.39 -17.00
C THR A 46 -2.43 -0.27 -16.62
N HIS A 47 -1.49 -0.56 -17.53
CA HIS A 47 -0.05 -0.45 -17.23
C HIS A 47 0.39 0.99 -16.93
N VAL A 48 -0.08 1.95 -17.73
CA VAL A 48 0.30 3.36 -17.59
C VAL A 48 -0.24 3.92 -16.27
N PHE A 49 -1.54 3.77 -16.00
CA PHE A 49 -2.15 4.30 -14.79
C PHE A 49 -1.64 3.59 -13.53
N HIS A 50 -1.37 2.28 -13.59
CA HIS A 50 -0.75 1.55 -12.49
C HIS A 50 0.63 2.09 -12.13
N ALA A 51 1.52 2.24 -13.10
CA ALA A 51 2.90 2.66 -12.84
C ALA A 51 2.95 4.07 -12.22
N TYR A 52 2.23 5.03 -12.79
CA TYR A 52 2.19 6.40 -12.26
C TYR A 52 1.44 6.46 -10.94
N GLY A 53 0.31 5.78 -10.82
CA GLY A 53 -0.51 5.76 -9.62
C GLY A 53 0.24 5.18 -8.43
N VAL A 54 0.88 4.02 -8.57
CA VAL A 54 1.69 3.41 -7.50
C VAL A 54 2.80 4.33 -7.04
N ALA A 55 3.52 5.00 -7.97
CA ALA A 55 4.59 5.93 -7.61
C ALA A 55 4.06 7.13 -6.79
N ILE A 56 2.99 7.77 -7.26
CA ILE A 56 2.36 8.92 -6.57
C ILE A 56 1.87 8.50 -5.19
N VAL A 57 1.15 7.38 -5.13
CA VAL A 57 0.52 6.86 -3.91
C VAL A 57 1.56 6.40 -2.89
N ALA A 58 2.65 5.77 -3.33
CA ALA A 58 3.77 5.43 -2.46
C ALA A 58 4.44 6.69 -1.89
N ALA A 59 4.67 7.71 -2.72
CA ALA A 59 5.20 8.99 -2.24
C ALA A 59 4.27 9.63 -1.20
N VAL A 60 2.95 9.66 -1.45
CA VAL A 60 1.95 10.12 -0.49
C VAL A 60 2.04 9.33 0.81
N GLY A 61 2.08 7.99 0.76
CA GLY A 61 2.24 7.13 1.94
C GLY A 61 3.50 7.43 2.75
N TRP A 62 4.61 7.73 2.07
CA TRP A 62 5.87 8.11 2.72
C TRP A 62 5.78 9.45 3.46
N PHE A 63 5.18 10.47 2.85
CA PHE A 63 5.04 11.80 3.46
C PHE A 63 3.94 11.85 4.53
N MET A 64 2.85 11.12 4.36
CA MET A 64 1.72 11.05 5.31
C MET A 64 1.93 10.06 6.45
N LYS A 65 3.08 9.38 6.51
CA LYS A 65 3.33 8.28 7.46
C LYS A 65 3.02 8.65 8.92
N ASP A 66 3.39 9.85 9.37
CA ASP A 66 3.14 10.32 10.74
C ASP A 66 1.65 10.58 10.99
N HIS A 67 0.95 11.14 10.00
CA HIS A 67 -0.48 11.39 10.06
C HIS A 67 -1.27 10.08 10.13
N ILE A 68 -0.93 9.10 9.28
CA ILE A 68 -1.55 7.77 9.25
C ILE A 68 -1.36 7.04 10.57
N GLN A 69 -0.14 7.07 11.14
CA GLN A 69 0.10 6.44 12.45
C GLN A 69 -0.64 7.17 13.58
N ARG A 70 -0.76 8.50 13.52
CA ARG A 70 -1.49 9.26 14.53
C ARG A 70 -2.99 8.97 14.47
N LEU A 71 -3.59 9.00 13.27
CA LEU A 71 -5.01 8.72 13.08
C LEU A 71 -5.39 7.29 13.48
N SER A 72 -4.53 6.32 13.17
CA SER A 72 -4.76 4.91 13.51
C SER A 72 -4.39 4.54 14.95
N GLY A 73 -3.90 5.48 15.77
CA GLY A 73 -3.40 5.17 17.11
C GLY A 73 -2.23 4.17 17.11
N ARG A 74 -1.36 4.25 16.08
CA ARG A 74 -0.22 3.35 15.82
C ARG A 74 -0.62 1.90 15.49
N LYS A 75 -1.86 1.69 15.02
CA LYS A 75 -2.40 0.37 14.66
C LYS A 75 -2.56 0.16 13.15
N ALA A 76 -2.08 1.08 12.31
CA ALA A 76 -2.16 1.00 10.85
C ALA A 76 -1.69 -0.35 10.28
N VAL A 77 -0.68 -0.98 10.88
CA VAL A 77 -0.13 -2.26 10.43
C VAL A 77 -1.16 -3.40 10.46
N TYR A 78 -2.13 -3.36 11.39
CA TYR A 78 -3.16 -4.38 11.52
C TYR A 78 -4.25 -4.26 10.45
N PHE A 79 -4.38 -3.10 9.80
CA PHE A 79 -5.32 -2.90 8.70
C PHE A 79 -4.79 -3.46 7.38
N ILE A 80 -3.48 -3.59 7.21
CA ILE A 80 -2.85 -4.09 5.98
C ILE A 80 -3.39 -5.46 5.55
N PRO A 81 -3.40 -6.52 6.39
CA PRO A 81 -3.93 -7.82 5.98
C PRO A 81 -5.43 -7.77 5.69
N VAL A 82 -6.18 -6.93 6.40
CA VAL A 82 -7.61 -6.73 6.14
C VAL A 82 -7.81 -6.14 4.76
N VAL A 83 -7.09 -5.06 4.43
CA VAL A 83 -7.16 -4.44 3.10
C VAL A 83 -6.74 -5.44 2.02
N ALA A 84 -5.62 -6.14 2.19
CA ALA A 84 -5.14 -7.13 1.22
C ALA A 84 -6.15 -8.25 0.95
N PHE A 85 -6.84 -8.72 2.00
CA PHE A 85 -7.90 -9.72 1.89
C PHE A 85 -9.11 -9.23 1.08
N TRP A 86 -9.48 -7.96 1.20
CA TRP A 86 -10.64 -7.40 0.50
C TRP A 86 -10.37 -6.99 -0.95
N ILE A 87 -9.10 -6.93 -1.39
CA ILE A 87 -8.74 -6.55 -2.78
C ILE A 87 -9.52 -7.34 -3.82
N PRO A 88 -9.54 -8.69 -3.81
CA PRO A 88 -10.24 -9.47 -4.83
C PRO A 88 -11.75 -9.19 -4.85
N THR A 89 -12.37 -9.03 -3.67
CA THR A 89 -13.81 -8.77 -3.55
C THR A 89 -14.18 -7.38 -4.10
N ILE A 90 -13.36 -6.37 -3.82
CA ILE A 90 -13.57 -5.02 -4.35
C ILE A 90 -13.40 -5.03 -5.89
N GLN A 91 -12.37 -5.72 -6.38
CA GLN A 91 -12.12 -5.84 -7.82
C GLN A 91 -13.28 -6.54 -8.53
N THR A 92 -13.73 -7.71 -8.05
CA THR A 92 -14.84 -8.44 -8.69
C THR A 92 -16.13 -7.63 -8.69
N PHE A 93 -16.43 -6.92 -7.60
CA PHE A 93 -17.59 -6.03 -7.53
C PHE A 93 -17.51 -4.90 -8.56
N LEU A 94 -16.35 -4.25 -8.70
CA LEU A 94 -16.17 -3.16 -9.68
C LEU A 94 -16.16 -3.66 -11.12
N PHE A 95 -15.67 -4.88 -11.37
CA PHE A 95 -15.72 -5.49 -12.70
C PHE A 95 -17.14 -5.70 -13.21
N SER A 96 -18.12 -5.95 -12.33
CA SER A 96 -19.54 -6.00 -12.72
C SER A 96 -20.06 -4.66 -13.28
N SER A 97 -19.40 -3.54 -12.94
CA SER A 97 -19.72 -2.20 -13.45
C SER A 97 -18.75 -1.72 -14.55
N SER A 98 -17.95 -2.64 -15.11
CA SER A 98 -16.92 -2.31 -16.10
C SER A 98 -17.46 -1.70 -17.39
N SER A 99 -18.71 -2.00 -17.76
CA SER A 99 -19.39 -1.39 -18.91
C SER A 99 -19.63 0.12 -18.75
N VAL A 100 -19.74 0.61 -17.50
CA VAL A 100 -19.91 2.04 -17.19
C VAL A 100 -18.57 2.72 -16.99
N LEU A 101 -17.64 2.06 -16.29
CA LEU A 101 -16.33 2.63 -15.98
C LEU A 101 -15.38 2.67 -17.19
N GLY A 102 -15.34 1.58 -17.96
CA GLY A 102 -14.54 1.44 -19.19
C GLY A 102 -13.06 1.83 -19.06
N ASN A 103 -12.41 2.04 -20.20
CA ASN A 103 -11.10 2.68 -20.31
C ASN A 103 -11.33 4.16 -20.65
N PRO A 104 -10.65 5.15 -20.01
CA PRO A 104 -9.53 5.05 -19.07
C PRO A 104 -9.87 5.13 -17.58
N VAL A 105 -11.15 5.32 -17.25
CA VAL A 105 -11.57 5.65 -15.89
C VAL A 105 -11.59 4.40 -14.99
N GLY A 106 -11.95 3.24 -15.52
CA GLY A 106 -12.04 1.98 -14.79
C GLY A 106 -10.78 1.51 -14.09
N PRO A 107 -9.60 1.49 -14.74
CA PRO A 107 -8.35 1.14 -14.07
C PRO A 107 -8.09 2.02 -12.85
N ILE A 108 -8.20 3.35 -13.02
CA ILE A 108 -7.90 4.33 -11.99
C ILE A 108 -8.82 4.12 -10.77
N PHE A 109 -10.13 4.07 -10.97
CA PHE A 109 -11.08 3.90 -9.87
C PHE A 109 -10.94 2.55 -9.18
N THR A 110 -10.71 1.48 -9.95
CA THR A 110 -10.53 0.13 -9.39
C THR A 110 -9.28 0.06 -8.52
N GLU A 111 -8.19 0.68 -8.95
CA GLU A 111 -6.96 0.72 -8.15
C GLU A 111 -7.06 1.61 -6.93
N ILE A 112 -7.70 2.78 -7.03
CA ILE A 112 -7.96 3.67 -5.88
C ILE A 112 -8.75 2.93 -4.79
N ALA A 113 -9.75 2.15 -5.18
CA ALA A 113 -10.59 1.41 -4.25
C ALA A 113 -9.91 0.17 -3.67
N ALA A 114 -9.16 -0.58 -4.50
CA ALA A 114 -8.62 -1.87 -4.12
C ALA A 114 -7.14 -1.80 -3.69
N TYR A 115 -6.25 -1.36 -4.58
CA TYR A 115 -4.82 -1.57 -4.43
C TYR A 115 -4.07 -0.41 -3.77
N TYR A 116 -4.40 0.84 -4.10
CA TYR A 116 -3.72 2.01 -3.55
C TYR A 116 -3.81 2.14 -2.02
N PRO A 117 -4.92 1.76 -1.35
CA PRO A 117 -4.96 1.73 0.11
C PRO A 117 -3.91 0.80 0.71
N LEU A 118 -3.65 -0.35 0.07
CA LEU A 118 -2.58 -1.28 0.48
C LEU A 118 -1.21 -0.62 0.32
N VAL A 119 -0.96 0.05 -0.81
CA VAL A 119 0.31 0.76 -1.07
C VAL A 119 0.57 1.84 -0.02
N ILE A 120 -0.40 2.73 0.22
CA ILE A 120 -0.26 3.83 1.19
C ILE A 120 0.06 3.28 2.58
N LEU A 121 -0.73 2.30 3.06
CA LEU A 121 -0.57 1.75 4.40
C LEU A 121 0.76 1.01 4.57
N SER A 122 1.14 0.18 3.59
CA SER A 122 2.41 -0.55 3.62
C SER A 122 3.60 0.39 3.61
N VAL A 123 3.63 1.39 2.72
CA VAL A 123 4.74 2.35 2.64
C VAL A 123 4.80 3.23 3.89
N ALA A 124 3.65 3.69 4.40
CA ALA A 124 3.59 4.48 5.64
C ALA A 124 4.11 3.68 6.85
N CYS A 125 3.70 2.41 6.99
CA CYS A 125 4.16 1.55 8.08
C CYS A 125 5.64 1.19 7.94
N ALA A 126 6.08 0.77 6.75
CA ALA A 126 7.49 0.45 6.50
C ALA A 126 8.39 1.68 6.72
N GLY A 127 7.99 2.85 6.24
CA GLY A 127 8.72 4.09 6.43
C GLY A 127 8.86 4.49 7.90
N LYS A 128 7.83 4.27 8.73
CA LYS A 128 7.93 4.52 10.18
C LYS A 128 8.80 3.50 10.89
N LEU A 129 8.72 2.22 10.51
CA LEU A 129 9.58 1.17 11.06
C LEU A 129 11.06 1.42 10.75
N VAL A 130 11.36 1.87 9.54
CA VAL A 130 12.72 2.28 9.15
C VAL A 130 13.12 3.55 9.91
N GLN A 131 12.27 4.57 10.00
CA GLN A 131 12.62 5.81 10.70
C GLN A 131 12.94 5.59 12.19
N GLN A 132 12.24 4.67 12.86
CA GLN A 132 12.51 4.29 14.26
C GLN A 132 13.83 3.57 14.48
N VAL A 133 14.46 3.05 13.42
CA VAL A 133 15.79 2.43 13.48
C VAL A 133 16.90 3.48 13.45
N TRP A 134 16.66 4.64 12.83
CA TRP A 134 17.66 5.68 12.60
C TRP A 134 17.66 6.80 13.66
N ILE A 135 16.66 6.85 14.54
CA ILE A 135 16.48 7.86 15.60
C ILE A 135 16.43 7.16 16.95
#